data_AF-A0A0S7X820-F1
#
_entry.id   AF-A0A0S7X820-F1
#
_cell.length_a   1.000
_cell.length_b   1.000
_cell.length_c   1.000
_cell.angle_alpha   90.00
_cell.angle_beta   90.00
_cell.angle_gamma   90.00
#
_symmetry.space_group_name_H-M   'P 1'
#
loop_
_entity.id
_entity.type
_entity.pdbx_description
1 polymer ?
#
loop_
_entity_poly.entity_id
_entity_poly.type
_entity_poly.pdbx_seq_one_letter_code
_entity_poly.pdbx_strand_id
1 'polypeptide(L)'
;MTLCDQSFTDCPVYTQCPYDETTCPTDPTWCPLNLTYCPLLDSDGDGFIDCYDNCPNYPNGPLLGTCVKTKSGMVVSYRVGYPKEFITCTSDSQCTATGGTCDMSQGNCNSSSCGDACECYMDCNNSGAGDGKVTGSDLGVLKGEYGRFDCSELDPCYSDGNEDGKVTGSDLGLLKNEYGRFDCPACP
;
A
#
# COMPACT_ATOMS: atom_id res chain seq x y z
N MET A 1 7.67 -15.32 -21.47
CA MET A 1 9.06 -15.40 -20.98
C MET A 1 9.48 -13.98 -20.70
N THR A 2 9.36 -13.55 -19.45
CA THR A 2 9.72 -12.20 -19.03
C THR A 2 10.86 -12.36 -18.06
N LEU A 3 12.03 -11.82 -18.42
CA LEU A 3 13.20 -11.77 -17.55
C LEU A 3 13.00 -10.59 -16.61
N CYS A 4 12.95 -10.82 -15.30
CA CYS A 4 12.95 -9.75 -14.30
C CYS A 4 14.35 -9.14 -14.18
N ASP A 5 14.40 -7.83 -13.96
CA ASP A 5 15.61 -7.02 -13.85
C ASP A 5 16.34 -7.27 -12.52
N GLN A 6 17.66 -7.11 -12.52
CA GLN A 6 18.58 -7.50 -11.45
C GLN A 6 18.61 -6.52 -10.26
N SER A 7 17.47 -6.11 -9.72
CA SER A 7 17.45 -5.25 -8.53
C SER A 7 17.34 -6.07 -7.25
N PHE A 8 18.50 -6.21 -6.59
CA PHE A 8 18.74 -6.46 -5.16
C PHE A 8 17.76 -7.39 -4.43
N THR A 9 18.12 -8.67 -4.33
CA THR A 9 17.57 -9.56 -3.33
C THR A 9 18.11 -9.13 -1.96
N ASP A 10 17.30 -8.39 -1.20
CA ASP A 10 17.65 -8.07 0.19
C ASP A 10 17.50 -9.35 1.04
N CYS A 11 18.57 -9.71 1.74
CA CYS A 11 18.58 -10.93 2.56
C CYS A 11 17.77 -10.70 3.85
N PRO A 12 17.14 -11.73 4.43
CA PRO A 12 16.38 -11.57 5.66
C PRO A 12 17.25 -10.97 6.76
N VAL A 13 16.79 -9.84 7.29
CA VAL A 13 17.38 -9.14 8.43
C VAL A 13 17.32 -10.08 9.64
N TYR A 14 18.46 -10.18 10.35
CA TYR A 14 18.76 -11.02 11.52
C TYR A 14 19.55 -12.30 11.26
N THR A 15 20.79 -12.11 10.78
CA THR A 15 21.89 -13.02 11.16
C THR A 15 22.65 -12.37 12.32
N GLN A 16 22.54 -12.92 13.54
CA GLN A 16 23.47 -12.57 14.61
C GLN A 16 24.80 -13.29 14.35
N CYS A 17 25.87 -12.53 14.13
CA CYS A 17 27.20 -13.10 13.95
C CYS A 17 27.68 -13.76 15.27
N PRO A 18 28.27 -14.97 15.22
CA PRO A 18 28.87 -15.60 16.40
C PRO A 18 30.02 -14.74 16.95
N TYR A 19 30.32 -14.90 18.25
CA TYR A 19 31.27 -14.07 19.01
C TYR A 19 32.74 -14.21 18.55
N ASP A 20 33.07 -15.31 17.86
CA ASP A 20 34.43 -15.56 17.36
C ASP A 20 34.61 -15.00 15.95
N GLU A 21 35.79 -14.40 15.68
CA GLU A 21 36.15 -13.87 14.36
C GLU A 21 36.04 -14.95 13.28
N THR A 22 35.00 -14.87 12.45
CA THR A 22 34.88 -15.70 11.25
C THR A 22 35.54 -14.98 10.09
N THR A 23 36.56 -15.59 9.49
CA THR A 23 37.09 -15.15 8.19
C THR A 23 36.06 -15.44 7.10
N CYS A 24 35.72 -14.43 6.30
CA CYS A 24 34.92 -14.65 5.10
C CYS A 24 35.61 -15.68 4.18
N PRO A 25 34.86 -16.58 3.52
CA PRO A 25 35.41 -17.46 2.51
C PRO A 25 36.13 -16.62 1.44
N THR A 26 37.33 -17.03 1.03
CA THR A 26 38.08 -16.37 -0.04
C THR A 26 37.50 -16.65 -1.42
N ASP A 27 36.68 -17.69 -1.53
CA ASP A 27 35.97 -18.06 -2.74
C ASP A 27 34.54 -17.48 -2.73
N PRO A 28 34.01 -17.05 -3.89
CA PRO A 28 32.64 -16.59 -4.01
C PRO A 28 31.65 -17.65 -3.51
N THR A 29 30.88 -17.32 -2.48
CA THR A 29 29.76 -18.15 -2.04
C THR A 29 28.60 -17.96 -3.01
N TRP A 30 28.08 -19.05 -3.56
CA TRP A 30 26.88 -19.04 -4.40
C TRP A 30 25.65 -19.32 -3.53
N CYS A 31 24.72 -18.37 -3.46
CA CYS A 31 23.38 -18.68 -2.99
C CYS A 31 22.70 -19.58 -4.03
N PRO A 32 22.27 -20.80 -3.69
CA PRO A 32 21.52 -21.62 -4.62
C PRO A 32 20.25 -20.86 -5.01
N LEU A 33 20.07 -20.62 -6.32
CA LEU A 33 18.84 -20.12 -6.91
C LEU A 33 17.79 -21.24 -6.82
N ASN A 34 17.31 -21.53 -5.62
CA ASN A 34 16.10 -22.33 -5.51
C ASN A 34 14.96 -21.50 -6.10
N LEU A 35 14.29 -22.06 -7.11
CA LEU A 35 13.04 -21.51 -7.62
C LEU A 35 12.04 -21.48 -6.46
N THR A 36 11.76 -20.29 -5.95
CA THR A 36 10.60 -20.07 -5.09
C THR A 36 9.38 -20.03 -5.98
N TYR A 37 8.51 -21.04 -5.83
CA TYR A 37 7.21 -21.04 -6.46
C TYR A 37 6.27 -20.21 -5.59
N CYS A 38 5.56 -19.30 -6.23
CA CYS A 38 4.40 -18.71 -5.61
C CYS A 38 3.31 -19.77 -5.43
N PRO A 39 2.75 -19.95 -4.21
CA PRO A 39 1.57 -20.76 -4.02
C PRO A 39 0.45 -20.33 -4.97
N LEU A 40 -0.28 -21.28 -5.55
CA LEU A 40 -1.50 -20.98 -6.32
C LEU A 40 -2.67 -20.71 -5.37
N LEU A 41 -2.45 -19.80 -4.42
CA LEU A 41 -3.47 -19.28 -3.51
C LEU A 41 -3.95 -17.94 -4.08
N ASP A 42 -5.26 -17.79 -4.12
CA ASP A 42 -5.99 -16.58 -4.47
C ASP A 42 -6.95 -16.39 -3.29
N SER A 43 -6.54 -15.55 -2.35
CA SER A 43 -7.15 -15.43 -1.02
C SER A 43 -8.48 -14.67 -1.05
N ASP A 44 -8.66 -13.75 -1.99
CA ASP A 44 -9.88 -12.94 -2.13
C ASP A 44 -10.77 -13.33 -3.33
N GLY A 45 -10.26 -14.19 -4.21
CA GLY A 45 -10.98 -14.75 -5.35
C GLY A 45 -11.15 -13.79 -6.51
N ASP A 46 -10.30 -12.77 -6.63
CA ASP A 46 -10.43 -11.72 -7.65
C ASP A 46 -9.84 -12.10 -9.02
N GLY A 47 -9.14 -13.23 -9.10
CA GLY A 47 -8.51 -13.76 -10.30
C GLY A 47 -7.00 -13.52 -10.41
N PHE A 48 -6.39 -12.85 -9.43
CA PHE A 48 -4.94 -12.81 -9.22
C PHE A 48 -4.54 -13.74 -8.07
N ILE A 49 -3.39 -14.40 -8.19
CA ILE A 49 -2.84 -15.19 -7.08
C ILE A 49 -2.08 -14.25 -6.13
N ASP A 50 -2.06 -14.54 -4.83
CA ASP A 50 -1.61 -13.63 -3.77
C ASP A 50 -0.22 -12.99 -4.00
N CYS A 51 0.70 -13.67 -4.69
CA CYS A 51 2.03 -13.12 -4.98
C CYS A 51 2.09 -12.18 -6.19
N TYR A 52 1.03 -12.12 -7.00
CA TYR A 52 0.84 -11.23 -8.13
C TYR A 52 -0.32 -10.27 -7.89
N ASP A 53 -0.85 -10.25 -6.67
CA ASP A 53 -1.94 -9.41 -6.23
C ASP A 53 -1.38 -8.30 -5.33
N ASN A 54 -1.65 -7.04 -5.67
CA ASN A 54 -1.25 -5.86 -4.92
C ASN A 54 -2.22 -5.55 -3.77
N CYS A 55 -3.32 -6.29 -3.68
CA CYS A 55 -4.27 -6.29 -2.60
C CYS A 55 -4.73 -7.71 -2.23
N PRO A 56 -3.85 -8.62 -1.74
CA PRO A 56 -4.11 -10.06 -1.56
C PRO A 56 -5.31 -10.47 -0.70
N ASN A 57 -5.97 -9.53 -0.02
CA ASN A 57 -7.13 -9.80 0.81
C ASN A 57 -8.35 -8.94 0.41
N TYR A 58 -8.27 -8.19 -0.69
CA TYR A 58 -9.24 -7.18 -1.07
C TYR A 58 -9.41 -7.11 -2.60
N PRO A 59 -10.59 -7.48 -3.13
CA PRO A 59 -10.74 -7.68 -4.57
C PRO A 59 -10.50 -6.43 -5.41
N ASN A 60 -9.62 -6.50 -6.39
CA ASN A 60 -9.41 -5.47 -7.41
C ASN A 60 -8.98 -6.08 -8.76
N GLY A 61 -9.54 -7.25 -9.07
CA GLY A 61 -9.17 -8.10 -10.18
C GLY A 61 -10.29 -8.34 -11.19
N PRO A 62 -10.02 -9.12 -12.25
CA PRO A 62 -10.93 -9.33 -13.36
C PRO A 62 -12.20 -10.10 -12.99
N LEU A 63 -12.18 -10.94 -11.95
CA LEU A 63 -13.36 -11.68 -11.49
C LEU A 63 -14.19 -10.87 -10.49
N LEU A 64 -13.54 -10.05 -9.68
CA LEU A 64 -14.18 -9.25 -8.64
C LEU A 64 -13.35 -7.99 -8.37
N GLY A 65 -13.95 -6.83 -8.60
CA GLY A 65 -13.31 -5.54 -8.38
C GLY A 65 -13.79 -4.81 -7.13
N THR A 66 -13.22 -3.65 -6.88
CA THR A 66 -13.62 -2.71 -5.82
C THR A 66 -13.98 -1.35 -6.41
N CYS A 67 -15.06 -0.73 -5.93
CA CYS A 67 -15.37 0.64 -6.30
C CYS A 67 -14.35 1.61 -5.72
N VAL A 68 -13.68 2.35 -6.60
CA VAL A 68 -12.72 3.40 -6.27
C VAL A 68 -13.20 4.76 -6.77
N LYS A 69 -12.69 5.85 -6.20
CA LYS A 69 -12.96 7.22 -6.66
C LYS A 69 -11.73 8.09 -6.46
N THR A 70 -11.63 9.19 -7.20
CA THR A 70 -10.57 10.17 -6.95
C THR A 70 -10.89 11.04 -5.75
N LYS A 71 -9.94 11.15 -4.82
CA LYS A 71 -9.96 12.06 -3.69
C LYS A 71 -8.61 12.74 -3.56
N SER A 72 -8.60 14.07 -3.61
CA SER A 72 -7.38 14.87 -3.43
C SER A 72 -6.21 14.51 -4.36
N GLY A 73 -6.51 13.99 -5.56
CA GLY A 73 -5.49 13.54 -6.54
C GLY A 73 -5.22 12.04 -6.51
N MET A 74 -5.57 11.35 -5.43
CA MET A 74 -5.37 9.90 -5.27
C MET A 74 -6.61 9.11 -5.66
N VAL A 75 -6.42 7.88 -6.14
CA VAL A 75 -7.51 6.92 -6.33
C VAL A 75 -7.65 6.14 -5.03
N VAL A 76 -8.82 6.20 -4.39
CA VAL A 76 -9.06 5.58 -3.09
C VAL A 76 -10.28 4.66 -3.16
N SER A 77 -10.28 3.57 -2.40
CA SER A 77 -11.49 2.76 -2.22
C SER A 77 -12.64 3.59 -1.65
N TYR A 78 -13.84 3.34 -2.19
CA TYR A 78 -15.07 3.84 -1.64
C TYR A 78 -15.68 2.82 -0.70
N ARG A 79 -15.87 3.23 0.56
CA ARG A 79 -16.34 2.36 1.64
C ARG A 79 -17.56 2.95 2.34
N VAL A 80 -18.44 2.08 2.83
CA VAL A 80 -19.67 2.45 3.53
C VAL A 80 -19.85 1.62 4.80
N GLY A 81 -20.73 2.06 5.69
CA GLY A 81 -21.01 1.35 6.95
C GLY A 81 -20.09 1.75 8.11
N TYR A 82 -20.30 1.08 9.25
CA TYR A 82 -19.45 1.16 10.44
C TYR A 82 -19.34 -0.24 11.08
N PRO A 83 -18.22 -0.96 10.92
CA PRO A 83 -16.98 -0.53 10.25
C PRO A 83 -17.13 -0.27 8.75
N LYS A 84 -16.20 0.51 8.18
CA LYS A 84 -16.21 0.85 6.74
C LYS A 84 -15.81 -0.36 5.91
N GLU A 85 -16.74 -0.93 5.16
CA GLU A 85 -16.54 -2.08 4.28
C GLU A 85 -16.41 -1.66 2.82
N PHE A 86 -15.71 -2.48 2.03
CA PHE A 86 -15.55 -2.32 0.59
C PHE A 86 -16.88 -2.45 -0.13
N ILE A 87 -17.03 -1.73 -1.23
CA ILE A 87 -18.08 -2.00 -2.20
C ILE A 87 -17.46 -2.76 -3.37
N THR A 88 -17.71 -4.06 -3.43
CA THR A 88 -17.27 -4.91 -4.54
C THR A 88 -18.10 -4.63 -5.80
N CYS A 89 -17.49 -4.82 -6.98
CA CYS A 89 -18.12 -4.57 -8.26
C CYS A 89 -17.60 -5.54 -9.33
N THR A 90 -18.30 -5.60 -10.46
CA THR A 90 -17.87 -6.30 -11.69
C THR A 90 -17.97 -5.38 -12.91
N SER A 91 -18.35 -4.11 -12.71
CA SER A 91 -18.42 -3.05 -13.74
C SER A 91 -18.63 -1.67 -13.11
N ASP A 92 -18.27 -0.61 -13.83
CA ASP A 92 -18.46 0.79 -13.42
C ASP A 92 -19.90 1.17 -13.08
N SER A 93 -20.88 0.47 -13.67
CA SER A 93 -22.30 0.74 -13.43
C SER A 93 -22.70 0.57 -11.96
N GLN A 94 -21.99 -0.28 -11.21
CA GLN A 94 -22.21 -0.50 -9.78
C GLN A 94 -21.58 0.58 -8.90
N CYS A 95 -20.62 1.34 -9.43
CA CYS A 95 -19.90 2.39 -8.71
C CYS A 95 -20.42 3.80 -9.04
N THR A 96 -21.40 3.94 -9.93
CA THR A 96 -21.93 5.25 -10.32
C THR A 96 -22.53 6.02 -9.13
N ALA A 97 -23.16 5.31 -8.18
CA ALA A 97 -23.72 5.93 -6.96
C ALA A 97 -22.64 6.48 -6.02
N THR A 98 -21.40 5.99 -6.14
CA THR A 98 -20.25 6.44 -5.34
C THR A 98 -19.50 7.60 -6.00
N GLY A 99 -19.85 7.92 -7.25
CA GLY A 99 -19.10 8.85 -8.11
C GLY A 99 -17.78 8.25 -8.59
N GLY A 100 -17.66 6.92 -8.58
CA GLY A 100 -16.43 6.19 -8.83
C GLY A 100 -16.51 5.21 -10.01
N THR A 101 -15.43 4.46 -10.20
CA THR A 101 -15.26 3.39 -11.19
C THR A 101 -14.93 2.08 -10.48
N CYS A 102 -15.09 0.97 -11.18
CA CYS A 102 -14.71 -0.34 -10.68
C CYS A 102 -13.25 -0.60 -11.00
N ASP A 103 -12.40 -0.68 -9.97
CA ASP A 103 -11.03 -1.15 -10.14
C ASP A 103 -11.05 -2.68 -10.27
N MET A 104 -10.63 -3.17 -11.43
CA MET A 104 -10.59 -4.59 -11.80
C MET A 104 -9.24 -4.94 -12.45
N SER A 105 -8.24 -4.07 -12.30
CA SER A 105 -6.98 -4.15 -13.04
C SER A 105 -5.78 -3.89 -12.16
N GLN A 106 -5.92 -4.15 -10.84
CA GLN A 106 -4.84 -4.00 -9.88
C GLN A 106 -4.26 -2.58 -9.93
N GLY A 107 -5.15 -1.57 -9.93
CA GLY A 107 -4.79 -0.16 -10.03
C GLY A 107 -3.80 0.25 -8.92
N ASN A 108 -2.82 1.08 -9.29
CA ASN A 108 -1.78 1.57 -8.39
C ASN A 108 -1.19 2.88 -8.94
N CYS A 109 -1.76 4.01 -8.53
CA CYS A 109 -1.47 5.32 -9.11
C CYS A 109 -0.13 5.91 -8.65
N ASN A 110 0.35 5.58 -7.44
CA ASN A 110 1.66 6.03 -6.94
C ASN A 110 2.78 5.01 -7.17
N SER A 111 2.47 3.86 -7.81
CA SER A 111 3.44 2.79 -8.07
C SER A 111 4.10 2.25 -6.79
N SER A 112 3.38 2.28 -5.67
CA SER A 112 3.81 1.63 -4.43
C SER A 112 3.71 0.10 -4.55
N SER A 113 4.00 -0.66 -3.49
CA SER A 113 3.72 -2.10 -3.49
C SER A 113 2.24 -2.45 -3.25
N CYS A 114 1.42 -1.47 -2.90
CA CYS A 114 -0.01 -1.63 -2.62
C CYS A 114 -0.88 -1.14 -3.77
N GLY A 115 -2.03 -1.78 -3.96
CA GLY A 115 -3.04 -1.29 -4.89
C GLY A 115 -3.93 -0.19 -4.31
N ASP A 116 -4.43 0.69 -5.17
CA ASP A 116 -5.31 1.83 -4.85
C ASP A 116 -6.58 1.38 -4.07
N ALA A 117 -7.01 0.13 -4.27
CA ALA A 117 -8.16 -0.44 -3.58
C ALA A 117 -7.90 -0.63 -2.08
N CYS A 118 -6.71 -1.09 -1.68
CA CYS A 118 -6.40 -1.46 -0.30
C CYS A 118 -5.46 -0.48 0.43
N GLU A 119 -4.75 0.37 -0.31
CA GLU A 119 -3.78 1.33 0.23
C GLU A 119 -4.41 2.25 1.30
N CYS A 120 -3.65 2.55 2.35
CA CYS A 120 -3.95 3.60 3.33
C CYS A 120 -3.01 4.77 3.12
N TYR A 121 -3.49 5.85 2.52
CA TYR A 121 -2.67 7.03 2.29
C TYR A 121 -2.37 7.81 3.58
N MET A 122 -3.18 7.63 4.61
CA MET A 122 -3.13 8.44 5.83
C MET A 122 -2.86 7.64 7.10
N ASP A 123 -2.27 6.44 6.97
CA ASP A 123 -1.67 5.70 8.08
C ASP A 123 -0.21 6.20 8.26
N CYS A 124 -0.10 7.45 8.73
CA CYS A 124 1.14 8.23 8.70
C CYS A 124 1.81 8.36 10.06
N ASN A 125 1.24 7.74 11.09
CA ASN A 125 1.87 7.71 12.39
C ASN A 125 3.05 6.70 12.41
N ASN A 126 4.00 6.89 13.33
CA ASN A 126 5.06 5.93 13.60
C ASN A 126 6.06 5.63 12.44
N SER A 127 6.53 6.67 11.72
CA SER A 127 7.63 6.66 10.72
C SER A 127 7.82 5.34 9.95
N GLY A 128 7.19 5.19 8.78
CA GLY A 128 7.25 3.98 7.97
C GLY A 128 5.86 3.62 7.44
N ALA A 129 5.47 2.35 7.52
CA ALA A 129 4.19 1.82 7.03
C ALA A 129 2.98 2.09 7.95
N GLY A 130 3.09 2.99 8.94
CA GLY A 130 1.99 3.28 9.85
C GLY A 130 1.84 2.31 11.04
N ASP A 131 0.76 2.47 11.81
CA ASP A 131 0.34 1.51 12.86
C ASP A 131 -0.81 0.57 12.42
N GLY A 132 -1.10 0.56 11.12
CA GLY A 132 -2.13 -0.26 10.49
C GLY A 132 -3.51 0.41 10.52
N LYS A 133 -3.62 1.67 10.93
CA LYS A 133 -4.90 2.31 11.27
C LYS A 133 -4.91 3.79 10.91
N VAL A 134 -6.06 4.28 10.46
CA VAL A 134 -6.28 5.73 10.26
C VAL A 134 -7.18 6.25 11.36
N THR A 135 -6.60 6.87 12.37
CA THR A 135 -7.27 7.29 13.60
C THR A 135 -6.89 8.71 14.02
N GLY A 136 -7.21 9.07 15.28
CA GLY A 136 -6.83 10.36 15.86
C GLY A 136 -5.33 10.55 16.00
N SER A 137 -4.53 9.47 16.04
CA SER A 137 -3.07 9.52 16.06
C SER A 137 -2.53 10.14 14.77
N ASP A 138 -3.03 9.71 13.62
CA ASP A 138 -2.67 10.20 12.29
C ASP A 138 -3.11 11.64 12.09
N LEU A 139 -4.31 11.98 12.59
CA LEU A 139 -4.76 13.37 12.61
C LEU A 139 -3.83 14.25 13.46
N GLY A 140 -3.25 13.69 14.52
CA GLY A 140 -2.23 14.36 15.33
C GLY A 140 -0.97 14.69 14.53
N VAL A 141 -0.48 13.75 13.71
CA VAL A 141 0.66 13.95 12.80
C VAL A 141 0.33 15.03 11.78
N LEU A 142 -0.79 14.88 11.06
CA LEU A 142 -1.25 15.84 10.06
C LEU A 142 -1.38 17.25 10.64
N LYS A 143 -1.97 17.37 11.84
CA LYS A 143 -2.10 18.66 12.51
C LYS A 143 -0.73 19.28 12.85
N GLY A 144 0.27 18.47 13.17
CA GLY A 144 1.63 18.92 13.45
C GLY A 144 2.37 19.45 12.22
N GLU A 145 2.10 18.87 11.06
CA GLU A 145 2.74 19.25 9.79
C GLU A 145 1.89 20.19 8.91
N TYR A 146 0.64 20.46 9.31
CA TYR A 146 -0.29 21.24 8.51
C TYR A 146 0.28 22.62 8.13
N GLY A 147 0.31 22.90 6.83
CA GLY A 147 0.88 24.13 6.27
C GLY A 147 2.36 24.05 5.92
N ARG A 148 2.98 22.86 5.99
CA ARG A 148 4.26 22.59 5.31
C ARG A 148 4.05 22.55 3.80
N PHE A 149 4.97 23.16 3.05
CA PHE A 149 4.88 23.27 1.59
C PHE A 149 6.20 22.89 0.87
N ASP A 150 7.13 22.33 1.63
CA ASP A 150 8.52 22.08 1.28
C ASP A 150 8.93 20.63 1.60
N CYS A 151 7.95 19.72 1.52
CA CYS A 151 8.18 18.29 1.73
C CYS A 151 9.17 17.77 0.68
N SER A 152 10.21 17.07 1.12
CA SER A 152 11.27 16.57 0.25
C SER A 152 11.85 15.26 0.78
N GLU A 153 12.65 14.55 -0.02
CA GLU A 153 13.31 13.31 0.44
C GLU A 153 14.19 13.50 1.68
N LEU A 154 14.80 14.68 1.84
CA LEU A 154 15.69 15.00 2.97
C LEU A 154 14.93 15.52 4.20
N ASP A 155 13.71 16.02 3.99
CA ASP A 155 12.82 16.52 5.03
C ASP A 155 11.37 16.14 4.67
N PRO A 156 11.02 14.84 4.81
CA PRO A 156 9.73 14.34 4.36
C PRO A 156 8.62 14.88 5.25
N CYS A 157 7.44 15.02 4.66
CA CYS A 157 6.20 15.19 5.41
C CYS A 157 5.54 13.82 5.49
N TYR A 158 5.31 13.34 6.71
CA TYR A 158 4.64 12.04 6.88
C TYR A 158 3.17 12.10 6.45
N SER A 159 2.55 13.27 6.55
CA SER A 159 1.13 13.49 6.25
C SER A 159 0.84 14.13 4.90
N ASP A 160 1.82 14.13 3.98
CA ASP A 160 1.62 14.48 2.55
C ASP A 160 1.12 13.23 1.80
N GLY A 161 -0.11 12.83 2.11
CA GLY A 161 -0.66 11.55 1.66
C GLY A 161 -1.09 11.52 0.19
N ASN A 162 -1.16 12.68 -0.47
CA ASN A 162 -1.32 12.74 -1.93
C ASN A 162 0.00 13.02 -2.68
N GLU A 163 1.12 13.04 -1.95
CA GLU A 163 2.47 13.23 -2.48
C GLU A 163 2.61 14.49 -3.36
N ASP A 164 1.87 15.56 -3.03
CA ASP A 164 1.89 16.81 -3.79
C ASP A 164 2.96 17.81 -3.29
N GLY A 165 3.76 17.37 -2.31
CA GLY A 165 4.86 18.10 -1.69
C GLY A 165 4.39 19.02 -0.56
N LYS A 166 3.14 18.90 -0.10
CA LYS A 166 2.51 19.86 0.82
C LYS A 166 1.49 19.18 1.73
N VAL A 167 1.47 19.59 2.99
CA VAL A 167 0.44 19.14 3.94
C VAL A 167 -0.65 20.19 4.04
N THR A 168 -1.79 19.95 3.40
CA THR A 168 -2.87 20.91 3.24
C THR A 168 -4.25 20.34 3.55
N GLY A 169 -5.30 21.09 3.18
CA GLY A 169 -6.68 20.60 3.25
C GLY A 169 -6.95 19.39 2.35
N SER A 170 -6.11 19.14 1.34
CA SER A 170 -6.16 17.96 0.47
C SER A 170 -5.92 16.68 1.27
N ASP A 171 -4.85 16.65 2.07
CA ASP A 171 -4.46 15.53 2.93
C ASP A 171 -5.46 15.30 4.05
N LEU A 172 -5.96 16.39 4.64
CA LEU A 172 -7.04 16.28 5.63
C LEU A 172 -8.31 15.69 4.98
N GLY A 173 -8.52 15.95 3.70
CA GLY A 173 -9.59 15.38 2.90
C GLY A 173 -9.44 13.87 2.68
N LEU A 174 -8.20 13.40 2.46
CA LEU A 174 -7.87 11.97 2.42
C LEU A 174 -8.09 11.33 3.78
N LEU A 175 -7.55 11.93 4.85
CA LEU A 175 -7.63 11.37 6.19
C LEU A 175 -9.07 11.20 6.62
N LYS A 176 -9.92 12.19 6.36
CA LYS A 176 -11.37 12.08 6.63
C LYS A 176 -12.04 10.95 5.83
N ASN A 177 -11.61 10.70 4.60
CA ASN A 177 -12.15 9.60 3.79
C ASN A 177 -11.79 8.25 4.42
N GLU A 178 -10.57 8.11 4.95
CA GLU A 178 -10.05 6.85 5.51
C GLU A 178 -10.26 6.69 7.01
N TYR A 179 -10.62 7.76 7.72
CA TYR A 179 -10.74 7.76 9.18
C TYR A 179 -11.62 6.62 9.69
N GLY A 180 -11.13 5.90 10.70
CA GLY A 180 -11.76 4.72 11.27
C GLY A 180 -11.47 3.42 10.52
N ARG A 181 -10.50 3.41 9.60
CA ARG A 181 -9.92 2.18 9.06
C ARG A 181 -8.97 1.55 10.07
N PHE A 182 -8.99 0.22 10.12
CA PHE A 182 -8.18 -0.60 11.02
C PHE A 182 -7.51 -1.77 10.30
N ASP A 183 -7.49 -1.67 8.98
CA ASP A 183 -7.23 -2.75 8.03
C ASP A 183 -6.23 -2.29 6.97
N CYS A 184 -5.36 -1.35 7.33
CA CYS A 184 -4.30 -0.86 6.45
C CYS A 184 -3.26 -1.99 6.26
N PRO A 185 -3.03 -2.45 5.01
CA PRO A 185 -1.91 -3.34 4.74
C PRO A 185 -0.59 -2.59 4.93
N ALA A 186 0.46 -3.32 5.29
CA ALA A 186 1.81 -2.77 5.21
C ALA A 186 2.20 -2.66 3.74
N CYS A 187 2.48 -1.44 3.28
CA CYS A 187 2.92 -1.13 1.93
C CYS A 187 4.44 -0.89 1.95
N PRO A 188 5.28 -1.94 1.70
CA PRO A 188 6.73 -1.79 1.60
C PRO A 188 7.19 -0.96 0.41
#